data_AF-A0A2K4FTS4-F1
#
_entry.id   AF-A0A2K4FTS4-F1
#
_cell.length_a   1.000
_cell.length_b   1.000
_cell.length_c   1.000
_cell.angle_alpha   90.00
_cell.angle_beta   90.00
_cell.angle_gamma   90.00
#
_symmetry.space_group_name_H-M   'P 1'
#
loop_
_entity.id
_entity.type
_entity.pdbx_description
1 polymer ?
#
loop_
_entity_poly.entity_id
_entity_poly.type
_entity_poly.pdbx_seq_one_letter_code
_entity_poly.pdbx_strand_id
1 'polypeptide(L)'
;FGDGAGQVDTVVLGCTHYPLVKDELQRHAPPTLRFIDTGAPVAQQTRRVLTSLGRLADGRSEGTLVLESSGDLAVLEAAAARWLP
;
A
#
# COMPACT_ATOMS: atom_id res chain seq x y z
N PHE A 1 -12.42 12.87 -15.32
CA PHE A 1 -11.36 11.85 -15.28
C PHE A 1 -11.17 11.32 -16.68
N GLY A 2 -9.93 11.21 -17.14
CA GLY A 2 -9.61 10.85 -18.53
C GLY A 2 -8.36 11.57 -19.04
N ASP A 3 -8.15 11.57 -20.35
CA ASP A 3 -6.99 12.10 -21.06
C ASP A 3 -7.21 13.49 -21.68
N GLY A 4 -8.40 14.07 -21.50
CA GLY A 4 -8.72 15.41 -21.99
C GLY A 4 -8.07 16.54 -21.19
N ALA A 5 -7.88 17.71 -21.82
CA ALA A 5 -7.34 18.89 -21.16
C ALA A 5 -8.17 19.26 -19.91
N GLY A 6 -7.50 19.43 -18.76
CA GLY A 6 -8.12 19.74 -17.48
C GLY A 6 -8.75 18.54 -16.75
N GLN A 7 -8.65 17.33 -17.28
CA GLN A 7 -9.12 16.12 -16.61
C GLN A 7 -8.03 15.49 -15.76
N VAL A 8 -8.43 14.84 -14.67
CA VAL A 8 -7.55 13.98 -13.87
C VAL A 8 -7.32 12.67 -14.62
N ASP A 9 -6.06 12.38 -14.95
CA ASP A 9 -5.60 11.15 -15.62
C ASP A 9 -4.99 10.13 -14.65
N THR A 10 -4.74 10.54 -13.40
CA THR A 10 -4.04 9.77 -12.38
C THR A 10 -4.61 10.05 -11.01
N VAL A 11 -4.90 9.00 -10.24
CA VAL A 11 -5.39 9.07 -8.87
C VAL A 11 -4.43 8.34 -7.95
N VAL A 12 -3.96 9.06 -6.92
CA VAL A 12 -3.22 8.44 -5.82
C VAL A 12 -4.20 7.91 -4.80
N LEU A 13 -4.07 6.64 -4.43
CA LEU A 13 -4.85 6.00 -3.38
C LEU A 13 -4.34 6.44 -2.00
N GLY A 14 -4.66 7.68 -1.62
CA GLY A 14 -4.09 8.37 -0.45
C GLY A 14 -4.59 7.91 0.93
N CYS A 15 -5.31 6.79 1.01
CA CYS A 15 -5.76 6.18 2.26
C CYS A 15 -5.42 4.69 2.24
N THR A 16 -4.99 4.14 3.37
CA THR A 16 -4.60 2.74 3.52
C THR A 16 -5.70 1.74 3.15
N HIS A 17 -6.97 2.16 3.15
CA HIS A 17 -8.12 1.31 2.81
C HIS A 17 -8.39 1.23 1.30
N TYR A 18 -7.97 2.22 0.51
CA TYR A 18 -8.34 2.28 -0.91
C TYR A 18 -7.71 1.19 -1.79
N PRO A 19 -6.48 0.71 -1.55
CA PRO A 19 -5.96 -0.44 -2.27
C PRO A 19 -6.86 -1.68 -2.20
N LEU A 20 -7.61 -1.85 -1.09
CA LEU A 20 -8.51 -2.99 -0.87
C LEU A 20 -9.72 -3.00 -1.81
N VAL A 21 -10.05 -1.85 -2.40
CA VAL A 21 -11.18 -1.68 -3.33
C VAL A 21 -10.72 -1.22 -4.72
N LYS A 22 -9.42 -1.30 -5.02
CA LYS A 22 -8.85 -0.82 -6.28
C LYS A 22 -9.54 -1.43 -7.51
N ASP A 23 -9.82 -2.72 -7.47
CA ASP A 23 -10.48 -3.43 -8.58
C ASP A 23 -11.91 -2.95 -8.80
N GLU A 24 -12.61 -2.54 -7.74
CA GLU A 24 -13.93 -1.88 -7.84
C GLU A 24 -13.79 -0.50 -8.45
N LEU A 25 -12.84 0.31 -7.96
CA LEU A 25 -12.59 1.65 -8.51
C LEU A 25 -12.24 1.61 -10.00
N GLN A 26 -11.44 0.63 -10.42
CA GLN A 26 -11.07 0.43 -11.82
C GLN A 26 -12.26 0.06 -12.71
N ARG A 27 -13.25 -0.67 -12.19
CA ARG A 27 -14.47 -1.02 -12.94
C ARG A 27 -15.37 0.18 -13.24
N HIS A 28 -15.33 1.22 -12.41
CA HIS A 28 -16.13 2.44 -12.60
C HIS A 28 -15.32 3.61 -13.19
N ALA A 29 -14.01 3.45 -13.35
CA ALA A 29 -13.13 4.47 -13.89
C ALA A 29 -12.96 4.35 -15.41
N PRO A 30 -12.66 5.46 -16.11
CA PRO A 30 -12.19 5.39 -17.48
C PRO A 30 -10.97 4.46 -17.61
N PRO A 31 -10.85 3.65 -18.69
CA PRO A 31 -9.71 2.76 -18.89
C PRO A 31 -8.35 3.46 -18.92
N THR A 32 -8.34 4.75 -19.26
CA THR A 32 -7.15 5.60 -19.29
C THR A 32 -6.72 6.12 -17.91
N LEU A 33 -7.57 5.98 -16.88
CA LEU A 33 -7.28 6.48 -15.54
C LEU A 33 -6.27 5.57 -14.82
N ARG A 34 -5.15 6.15 -14.41
CA ARG A 34 -4.10 5.43 -13.67
C ARG A 34 -4.34 5.52 -12.17
N PHE A 35 -4.26 4.39 -11.47
CA PHE A 35 -4.30 4.33 -10.01
C PHE A 35 -2.92 4.03 -9.44
N ILE A 36 -2.47 4.86 -8.50
CA ILE A 36 -1.19 4.69 -7.78
C ILE A 36 -1.49 4.20 -6.37
N ASP A 37 -1.05 2.98 -6.05
CA ASP A 37 -0.98 2.46 -4.68
C ASP A 37 0.29 2.99 -3.99
N THR A 38 0.16 3.41 -2.74
CA THR A 38 1.24 4.01 -1.95
C THR A 38 2.04 3.00 -1.12
N GLY A 39 1.57 1.76 -0.93
CA GLY A 39 2.24 0.77 -0.07
C GLY A 39 3.67 0.44 -0.51
N ALA A 40 3.83 -0.01 -1.76
CA ALA A 40 5.15 -0.34 -2.33
C ALA A 40 6.12 0.87 -2.39
N PRO A 41 5.70 2.07 -2.87
CA PRO A 41 6.54 3.26 -2.83
C PRO A 41 7.03 3.62 -1.41
N VAL A 42 6.16 3.50 -0.39
CA VAL A 42 6.54 3.75 1.00
C VAL A 42 7.59 2.73 1.47
N ALA A 43 7.42 1.44 1.19
CA ALA A 43 8.40 0.41 1.53
C ALA A 43 9.77 0.67 0.88
N GLN A 44 9.78 1.06 -0.41
CA GLN A 44 11.01 1.42 -1.11
C GLN A 44 11.68 2.65 -0.48
N GLN A 45 10.90 3.65 -0.08
CA GLN A 45 11.42 4.84 0.59
C GLN A 45 12.01 4.50 1.96
N THR A 46 11.35 3.65 2.76
CA THR A 46 11.88 3.13 4.03
C THR A 46 13.24 2.48 3.82
N ARG A 47 13.40 1.64 2.80
CA ARG A 47 14.71 1.03 2.46
C ARG A 47 15.76 2.08 2.14
N ARG A 48 15.44 3.10 1.33
CA ARG A 48 16.39 4.17 0.96
C ARG A 48 16.87 4.93 2.21
N VAL A 49 15.95 5.28 3.11
CA VAL A 49 16.25 5.97 4.37
C VAL A 49 17.11 5.10 5.28
N LEU A 50 16.76 3.82 5.48
CA LEU A 50 17.58 2.91 6.29
C LEU A 50 18.99 2.71 5.71
N THR A 51 19.10 2.66 4.38
CA THR A 51 20.40 2.56 3.69
C THR A 51 21.26 3.79 3.93
N SER A 52 20.70 5.00 3.75
CA SER A 52 21.46 6.25 3.93
C SER A 52 21.92 6.45 5.38
N LEU A 53 21.20 5.88 6.34
CA LEU A 53 21.55 5.92 7.76
C LEU A 53 22.50 4.79 8.20
N GLY A 54 22.86 3.85 7.31
CA GLY A 54 23.64 2.66 7.69
C GLY A 54 22.90 1.78 8.72
N ARG A 55 21.57 1.72 8.63
CA ARG A 55 20.65 0.98 9.52
C ARG A 55 19.87 -0.11 8.79
N LEU A 56 20.10 -0.30 7.49
CA LEU A 56 19.51 -1.40 6.76
C LEU A 56 20.06 -2.71 7.32
N ALA A 57 19.16 -3.64 7.68
CA ALA A 57 19.55 -4.97 8.11
C ALA A 57 20.39 -5.67 7.04
N ASP A 58 21.38 -6.47 7.46
CA ASP A 58 22.35 -7.11 6.57
C ASP A 58 21.80 -8.39 5.88
N GLY A 59 20.53 -8.72 6.12
CA GLY A 59 19.83 -9.85 5.51
C GLY A 59 20.27 -11.22 6.03
N ARG A 60 21.03 -11.29 7.12
CA ARG A 60 21.51 -12.56 7.70
C ARG A 60 20.47 -13.29 8.55
N SER A 61 19.44 -12.59 9.01
CA SER A 61 18.34 -13.14 9.79
C SER A 61 17.00 -12.80 9.15
N GLU A 62 16.03 -13.71 9.28
CA GLU A 62 14.64 -13.41 8.94
C GLU A 62 14.08 -12.33 9.87
N GLY A 63 13.21 -11.48 9.33
CA GLY A 63 12.49 -10.49 10.11
C GLY A 63 11.39 -11.16 10.95
N THR A 64 11.11 -10.60 12.13
CA THR A 64 9.94 -10.98 12.93
C THR A 64 8.80 -10.01 12.69
N LEU A 65 7.58 -10.53 12.53
CA LEU A 65 6.36 -9.74 12.44
C LEU A 65 5.54 -9.92 13.74
N VAL A 66 5.22 -8.80 14.39
CA VAL A 66 4.30 -8.75 15.52
C VAL A 66 3.14 -7.83 15.13
N LEU A 67 1.91 -8.32 15.27
CA LEU A 67 0.69 -7.58 14.97
C LEU A 67 -0.02 -7.24 16.28
N GLU A 68 -0.25 -5.96 16.54
CA GLU A 68 -0.89 -5.48 17.77
C GLU A 68 -2.14 -4.65 17.42
N SER A 69 -3.17 -4.71 18.25
CA SER A 69 -4.40 -3.93 18.09
C SER A 69 -4.88 -3.43 19.45
N SER A 70 -5.37 -2.19 19.49
CA SER A 70 -6.10 -1.64 20.64
C SER A 70 -7.60 -1.98 20.62
N GLY A 71 -8.05 -2.76 19.63
CA GLY A 71 -9.41 -3.22 19.46
C GLY A 71 -9.51 -4.75 19.53
N ASP A 72 -10.50 -5.32 18.85
CA ASP A 72 -10.70 -6.78 18.81
C ASP A 72 -9.60 -7.50 18.02
N LEU A 73 -8.94 -8.47 18.64
CA LEU A 73 -7.90 -9.28 18.02
C LEU A 73 -8.45 -10.19 16.93
N ALA A 74 -9.69 -10.67 17.04
CA ALA A 74 -10.29 -11.53 16.01
C ALA A 74 -10.43 -10.79 14.67
N VAL A 75 -10.68 -9.47 14.71
CA VAL A 75 -10.74 -8.62 13.51
C VAL A 75 -9.35 -8.45 12.90
N LEU A 76 -8.32 -8.25 13.72
CA LEU A 76 -6.93 -8.16 13.25
C LEU A 76 -6.47 -9.48 12.61
N GLU A 77 -6.75 -10.61 13.26
CA GLU A 77 -6.42 -11.95 12.76
C GLU A 77 -7.11 -12.23 11.42
N ALA A 78 -8.41 -11.93 11.31
CA ALA A 78 -9.15 -12.11 10.06
C ALA A 78 -8.61 -11.22 8.93
N ALA A 79 -8.25 -9.97 9.23
CA ALA A 79 -7.63 -9.06 8.27
C ALA A 79 -6.24 -9.55 7.82
N ALA A 80 -5.41 -9.98 8.78
CA ALA A 80 -4.08 -10.52 8.52
C ALA A 80 -4.15 -11.77 7.63
N ALA A 81 -5.02 -12.72 7.97
CA ALA A 81 -5.22 -13.94 7.17
C ALA A 81 -5.72 -13.67 5.74
N ARG A 82 -6.37 -12.52 5.52
CA ARG A 82 -6.90 -12.14 4.21
C ARG A 82 -5.90 -11.40 3.33
N TRP A 83 -5.01 -10.60 3.92
CA TRP A 83 -4.21 -9.62 3.17
C TRP A 83 -2.69 -9.75 3.32
N LEU A 84 -2.20 -10.49 4.32
CA LEU A 84 -0.78 -10.81 4.40
C LEU A 84 -0.45 -12.02 3.49
N PRO A 85 0.75 -12.04 2.89
CA PRO A 85 1.21 -13.13 2.02
C PRO A 85 1.47 -14.44 2.77
#